data_AF-A0A1Y3MS51-F1
#
_entry.id   AF-A0A1Y3MS51-F1
#
_cell.length_a   1.000
_cell.length_b   1.000
_cell.length_c   1.000
_cell.angle_alpha   90.00
_cell.angle_beta   90.00
_cell.angle_gamma   90.00
#
_symmetry.space_group_name_H-M   'P 1'
#
loop_
_entity.id
_entity.type
_entity.pdbx_description
1 polymer ?
#
loop_
_entity_poly.entity_id
_entity_poly.type
_entity_poly.pdbx_seq_one_letter_code
_entity_poly.pdbx_strand_id
1 'polypeptide(L)'
;MRFNTLLKLSSFLSLASVAYSYNGRMTFYGDGYDRPSVTAIPACGIDGVDLKTEYFIALNEEQYNNSLTNYYNPNTATVCNRCVKVTYKNKWVVGKIIDKCPSTSCKSGALDLSPTLFKTLENLGTGVIYADWEYTDCSNLGKSGSGSGPNSNTGSGSGSGSGSSKPTTPSNSSNDGLPTSYGKCGKGIARCAPGLCCSQYGYCGSTSDYCDKGCQSEFGECKGAMAIGQGGRCGEGIGRCASGLCCSKYGWCDNTASHCGAGCQSKYGICNN
;
A
#
# COMPACT_ATOMS: atom_id res chain seq x y z
N MET A 1 -50.24 39.80 15.70
CA MET A 1 -48.84 39.95 16.17
C MET A 1 -47.93 39.83 14.94
N ARG A 2 -46.91 40.68 14.77
CA ARG A 2 -45.94 40.56 13.65
C ARG A 2 -44.65 39.92 14.17
N PHE A 3 -44.29 38.76 13.62
CA PHE A 3 -43.02 38.10 13.93
C PHE A 3 -41.91 38.59 12.97
N ASN A 4 -41.07 39.52 13.44
CA ASN A 4 -39.84 39.89 12.75
C ASN A 4 -38.72 38.92 13.15
N THR A 5 -38.62 37.79 12.44
CA THR A 5 -37.54 36.81 12.69
C THR A 5 -36.21 37.33 12.16
N LEU A 6 -35.36 37.84 13.06
CA LEU A 6 -34.00 38.27 12.74
C LEU A 6 -33.14 37.07 12.32
N LEU A 7 -32.88 36.95 11.02
CA LEU A 7 -31.85 36.08 10.46
C LEU A 7 -30.46 36.56 10.90
N LYS A 8 -29.94 36.01 12.01
CA LYS A 8 -28.52 36.12 12.35
C LYS A 8 -27.71 35.34 11.32
N LEU A 9 -27.10 36.02 10.36
CA LEU A 9 -25.99 35.46 9.59
C LEU A 9 -24.80 35.28 10.53
N SER A 10 -24.65 34.08 11.08
CA SER A 10 -23.40 33.65 11.71
C SER A 10 -22.37 33.37 10.61
N SER A 11 -21.54 34.36 10.29
CA SER A 11 -20.45 34.20 9.32
C SER A 11 -19.49 33.11 9.78
N PHE A 12 -19.53 31.96 9.11
CA PHE A 12 -18.50 30.94 9.23
C PHE A 12 -17.23 31.47 8.57
N LEU A 13 -16.32 32.03 9.37
CA LEU A 13 -14.94 32.23 8.95
C LEU A 13 -14.33 30.85 8.73
N SER A 14 -14.31 30.41 7.47
CA SER A 14 -13.53 29.24 7.08
C SER A 14 -12.06 29.54 7.33
N LEU A 15 -11.49 28.92 8.37
CA LEU A 15 -10.05 28.87 8.58
C LEU A 15 -9.45 28.00 7.47
N ALA A 16 -9.15 28.65 6.34
CA ALA A 16 -8.38 28.05 5.26
C ALA A 16 -6.97 27.75 5.78
N SER A 17 -6.79 26.55 6.34
CA SER A 17 -5.50 26.04 6.77
C SER A 17 -4.53 26.09 5.60
N VAL A 18 -3.57 27.01 5.64
CA VAL A 18 -2.52 27.12 4.63
C VAL A 18 -1.66 25.88 4.73
N ALA A 19 -1.93 24.90 3.85
CA ALA A 19 -1.15 23.70 3.74
C ALA A 19 0.26 24.06 3.23
N TYR A 20 1.24 23.98 4.12
CA TYR A 20 2.65 24.13 3.75
C TYR A 20 3.07 22.90 2.93
N SER A 21 2.93 23.04 1.62
CA SER A 21 3.50 22.12 0.64
C SER A 21 4.99 22.42 0.46
N TYR A 22 5.80 21.36 0.43
CA TYR A 22 7.22 21.40 0.14
C TYR A 22 7.46 20.78 -1.25
N ASN A 23 8.30 21.39 -2.07
CA ASN A 23 8.81 20.77 -3.29
C ASN A 23 10.20 20.18 -3.03
N GLY A 24 10.52 19.02 -3.62
CA GLY A 24 11.84 18.43 -3.44
C GLY A 24 12.20 17.31 -4.42
N ARG A 25 13.48 16.93 -4.36
CA ARG A 25 14.03 15.74 -5.03
C ARG A 25 13.61 14.51 -4.24
N MET A 26 13.05 13.51 -4.91
CA MET A 26 12.71 12.21 -4.32
C MET A 26 13.52 11.09 -4.97
N THR A 27 14.09 10.22 -4.14
CA THR A 27 14.70 8.93 -4.53
C THR A 27 13.97 7.77 -3.83
N PHE A 28 14.50 6.56 -3.89
CA PHE A 28 14.06 5.45 -3.06
C PHE A 28 15.23 4.67 -2.46
N TYR A 29 14.95 3.98 -1.36
CA TYR A 29 15.88 3.13 -0.61
C TYR A 29 15.17 1.84 -0.13
N GLY A 30 15.90 0.77 0.18
CA GLY A 30 15.35 -0.49 0.71
C GLY A 30 15.02 -1.59 -0.31
N ASP A 31 15.54 -1.51 -1.54
CA ASP A 31 15.36 -2.58 -2.54
C ASP A 31 16.45 -3.67 -2.53
N GLY A 32 17.55 -3.47 -1.77
CA GLY A 32 18.69 -4.39 -1.69
C GLY A 32 19.37 -4.44 -0.31
N TYR A 33 20.70 -4.55 -0.30
CA TYR A 33 21.51 -4.43 0.93
C TYR A 33 21.55 -3.00 1.50
N ASP A 34 21.23 -2.00 0.68
CA ASP A 34 21.13 -0.60 1.08
C ASP A 34 19.76 -0.28 1.71
N ARG A 35 19.76 -0.41 3.05
CA ARG A 35 18.95 0.26 4.09
C ARG A 35 17.44 0.48 3.89
N PRO A 36 16.61 0.34 4.95
CA PRO A 36 16.97 -0.10 6.31
C PRO A 36 17.31 -1.60 6.37
N SER A 37 17.57 -2.13 7.57
CA SER A 37 17.91 -3.55 7.77
C SER A 37 17.55 -3.97 9.19
N VAL A 38 17.45 -5.27 9.46
CA VAL A 38 17.35 -5.81 10.83
C VAL A 38 18.56 -5.46 11.72
N THR A 39 19.65 -4.95 11.13
CA THR A 39 20.82 -4.39 11.83
C THR A 39 20.92 -2.86 11.77
N ALA A 40 19.97 -2.19 11.10
CA ALA A 40 19.96 -0.75 10.89
C ALA A 40 18.53 -0.23 11.11
N ILE A 41 18.18 -0.06 12.39
CA ILE A 41 16.89 0.50 12.82
C ILE A 41 16.76 1.93 12.25
N PRO A 42 15.63 2.28 11.62
CA PRO A 42 15.35 3.64 11.15
C PRO A 42 15.48 4.69 12.25
N ALA A 43 15.82 5.94 11.91
CA ALA A 43 16.10 7.02 12.86
C ALA A 43 14.97 7.29 13.88
N CYS A 44 13.72 6.93 13.58
CA CYS A 44 12.60 7.03 14.52
C CYS A 44 12.53 5.92 15.58
N GLY A 45 13.43 4.94 15.58
CA GLY A 45 13.49 3.86 16.56
C GLY A 45 12.38 2.80 16.41
N ILE A 46 11.82 2.65 15.21
CA ILE A 46 10.71 1.73 14.93
C ILE A 46 11.27 0.37 14.51
N ASP A 47 10.92 -0.68 15.25
CA ASP A 47 11.22 -2.06 14.91
C ASP A 47 10.08 -2.71 14.10
N GLY A 48 10.37 -3.81 13.40
CA GLY A 48 9.37 -4.64 12.70
C GLY A 48 8.77 -4.07 11.41
N VAL A 49 9.31 -2.97 10.86
CA VAL A 49 8.85 -2.38 9.59
C VAL A 49 9.14 -3.32 8.42
N ASP A 50 8.14 -3.66 7.59
CA ASP A 50 8.39 -4.40 6.34
C ASP A 50 8.87 -3.44 5.25
N LEU A 51 10.19 -3.43 5.08
CA LEU A 51 10.94 -2.59 4.16
C LEU A 51 10.65 -2.86 2.68
N LYS A 52 9.90 -3.92 2.35
CA LYS A 52 9.52 -4.26 0.97
C LYS A 52 8.04 -3.97 0.67
N THR A 53 7.19 -3.81 1.67
CA THR A 53 5.74 -3.61 1.47
C THR A 53 5.16 -2.35 2.11
N GLU A 54 5.77 -1.78 3.16
CA GLU A 54 5.27 -0.56 3.78
C GLU A 54 5.54 0.71 2.95
N TYR A 55 4.62 1.68 3.07
CA TYR A 55 4.74 3.02 2.50
C TYR A 55 5.56 3.93 3.42
N PHE A 56 6.83 3.57 3.66
CA PHE A 56 7.74 4.35 4.51
C PHE A 56 8.52 5.42 3.74
N ILE A 57 9.05 6.39 4.48
CA ILE A 57 9.77 7.58 4.00
C ILE A 57 10.91 7.93 4.98
N ALA A 58 12.07 8.32 4.43
CA ALA A 58 13.11 9.06 5.13
C ALA A 58 13.00 10.57 4.83
N LEU A 59 12.93 11.41 5.86
CA LEU A 59 12.95 12.87 5.69
C LEU A 59 14.40 13.38 5.64
N ASN A 60 14.69 14.40 4.84
CA ASN A 60 16.02 15.03 4.82
C ASN A 60 16.48 15.48 6.22
N GLU A 61 17.79 15.38 6.44
CA GLU A 61 18.43 15.60 7.73
C GLU A 61 18.15 16.98 8.36
N GLU A 62 18.03 18.04 7.56
CA GLU A 62 17.75 19.39 8.04
C GLU A 62 16.37 19.47 8.70
N GLN A 63 15.31 19.11 7.96
CA GLN A 63 13.94 19.13 8.48
C GLN A 63 13.71 18.09 9.59
N TYR A 64 14.44 16.97 9.57
CA TYR A 64 14.42 15.99 10.65
C TYR A 64 15.07 16.52 11.93
N ASN A 65 16.31 16.99 11.86
CA ASN A 65 17.08 17.46 13.02
C ASN A 65 16.40 18.67 13.69
N ASN A 66 15.81 19.58 12.90
CA ASN A 66 15.05 20.74 13.39
C ASN A 66 13.78 20.36 14.18
N SER A 67 13.41 19.08 14.23
CA SER A 67 12.23 18.57 14.94
C SER A 67 12.55 17.77 16.21
N LEU A 68 13.84 17.57 16.52
CA LEU A 68 14.33 16.82 17.67
C LEU A 68 13.99 17.51 18.99
N THR A 69 13.38 16.77 19.92
CA THR A 69 13.25 17.22 21.32
C THR A 69 14.46 16.87 22.18
N ASN A 70 15.30 15.91 21.75
CA ASN A 70 16.64 15.68 22.27
C ASN A 70 17.61 15.42 21.11
N TYR A 71 18.57 16.32 20.91
CA TYR A 71 19.56 16.25 19.84
C TYR A 71 20.35 14.93 19.80
N TYR A 72 20.60 14.31 20.96
CA TYR A 72 21.40 13.08 21.07
C TYR A 72 20.60 11.79 20.86
N ASN A 73 19.27 11.87 20.70
CA ASN A 73 18.42 10.70 20.48
C ASN A 73 17.50 10.93 19.26
N PRO A 74 17.82 10.35 18.08
CA PRO A 74 17.09 10.62 16.85
C PRO A 74 15.62 10.18 16.91
N ASN A 75 15.28 9.22 17.78
CA ASN A 75 13.92 8.71 17.99
C ASN A 75 12.98 9.77 18.58
N THR A 76 13.52 10.90 19.05
CA THR A 76 12.77 12.00 19.69
C THR A 76 12.34 13.12 18.73
N ALA A 77 12.49 12.88 17.41
CA ALA A 77 12.09 13.80 16.36
C ALA A 77 10.57 13.83 16.20
N THR A 78 9.97 15.02 16.31
CA THR A 78 8.50 15.19 16.23
C THR A 78 7.92 14.98 14.82
N VAL A 79 8.77 14.76 13.81
CA VAL A 79 8.35 14.26 12.48
C VAL A 79 8.09 12.75 12.45
N CYS A 80 8.58 11.99 13.42
CA CYS A 80 8.44 10.53 13.45
C CYS A 80 6.98 10.09 13.52
N ASN A 81 6.65 9.04 12.78
CA ASN A 81 5.30 8.51 12.61
C ASN A 81 4.28 9.50 12.00
N ARG A 82 4.68 10.72 11.60
CA ARG A 82 3.81 11.61 10.82
C ARG A 82 3.74 11.13 9.38
N CYS A 83 2.58 11.32 8.76
CA CYS A 83 2.35 10.95 7.37
C CYS A 83 2.39 12.17 6.45
N VAL A 84 2.84 11.95 5.21
CA VAL A 84 2.90 12.96 4.16
C VAL A 84 2.28 12.42 2.88
N LYS A 85 1.51 13.27 2.17
CA LYS A 85 0.99 12.98 0.84
C LYS A 85 1.96 13.51 -0.20
N VAL A 86 2.67 12.60 -0.88
CA VAL A 86 3.54 12.94 -2.01
C VAL A 86 2.69 12.99 -3.28
N THR A 87 2.85 14.05 -4.07
CA THR A 87 2.10 14.34 -5.30
C THR A 87 3.08 14.56 -6.44
N TYR A 88 2.94 13.78 -7.52
CA TYR A 88 3.81 13.82 -8.68
C TYR A 88 3.00 13.67 -9.96
N LYS A 89 3.12 14.63 -10.90
CA LYS A 89 2.23 14.76 -12.05
C LYS A 89 0.76 14.73 -11.57
N ASN A 90 -0.11 13.96 -12.21
CA ASN A 90 -1.51 13.78 -11.79
C ASN A 90 -1.70 12.63 -10.79
N LYS A 91 -0.64 12.15 -10.10
CA LYS A 91 -0.71 11.06 -9.12
C LYS A 91 -0.40 11.54 -7.71
N TRP A 92 -0.93 10.84 -6.71
CA TRP A 92 -0.54 11.02 -5.31
C TRP A 92 -0.54 9.70 -4.53
N VAL A 93 0.24 9.65 -3.45
CA VAL A 93 0.33 8.52 -2.51
C VAL A 93 0.73 9.04 -1.12
N VAL A 94 0.28 8.38 -0.05
CA VAL A 94 0.62 8.76 1.33
C VAL A 94 1.61 7.77 1.95
N GLY A 95 2.69 8.30 2.51
CA GLY A 95 3.68 7.53 3.28
C GLY A 95 3.90 8.06 4.69
N LYS A 96 4.58 7.25 5.52
CA LYS A 96 4.91 7.48 6.94
C LYS A 96 6.40 7.78 7.09
N ILE A 97 6.74 8.88 7.76
CA ILE A 97 8.14 9.22 8.09
C ILE A 97 8.62 8.28 9.21
N ILE A 98 9.68 7.50 8.93
CA ILE A 98 10.33 6.59 9.89
C ILE A 98 11.83 6.79 10.01
N ASP A 99 12.47 7.51 9.09
CA ASP A 99 13.93 7.58 9.01
C ASP A 99 14.44 8.99 8.63
N LYS A 100 15.76 9.16 8.67
CA LYS A 100 16.47 10.40 8.33
C LYS A 100 17.42 10.17 7.15
N CYS A 101 17.12 10.79 6.01
CA CYS A 101 18.02 10.79 4.85
C CYS A 101 19.17 11.78 5.06
N PRO A 102 20.46 11.36 5.02
CA PRO A 102 21.60 12.23 5.26
C PRO A 102 21.68 13.45 4.33
N SER A 103 22.19 14.55 4.86
CA SER A 103 22.37 15.85 4.16
C SER A 103 23.27 15.78 2.92
N THR A 104 24.06 14.71 2.74
CA THR A 104 24.82 14.43 1.52
C THR A 104 23.93 14.02 0.35
N SER A 105 22.89 13.21 0.60
CA SER A 105 21.98 12.66 -0.42
C SER A 105 20.67 13.46 -0.56
N CYS A 106 20.15 13.98 0.55
CA CYS A 106 18.89 14.73 0.61
C CYS A 106 19.13 16.16 1.11
N LYS A 107 18.67 17.15 0.33
CA LYS A 107 18.64 18.57 0.72
C LYS A 107 17.28 18.93 1.34
N SER A 108 17.11 20.14 1.85
CA SER A 108 15.81 20.63 2.35
C SER A 108 14.70 20.39 1.30
N GLY A 109 13.52 19.98 1.75
CA GLY A 109 12.40 19.54 0.90
C GLY A 109 12.50 18.12 0.33
N ALA A 110 13.68 17.48 0.30
CA ALA A 110 13.84 16.13 -0.27
C ALA A 110 13.36 15.02 0.67
N LEU A 111 12.90 13.90 0.08
CA LEU A 111 12.51 12.67 0.75
C LEU A 111 13.19 11.47 0.09
N ASP A 112 13.53 10.44 0.86
CA ASP A 112 13.86 9.12 0.33
C ASP A 112 12.67 8.18 0.55
N LEU A 113 12.16 7.58 -0.51
CA LEU A 113 10.87 6.88 -0.50
C LEU A 113 11.08 5.36 -0.40
N SER A 114 10.12 4.65 0.18
CA SER A 114 10.04 3.19 0.00
C SER A 114 9.87 2.83 -1.49
N PRO A 115 10.39 1.68 -1.97
CA PRO A 115 10.31 1.33 -3.38
C PRO A 115 8.86 1.09 -3.83
N THR A 116 8.00 0.68 -2.89
CA THR A 116 6.56 0.50 -3.09
C THR A 116 5.83 1.83 -3.26
N LEU A 117 6.15 2.85 -2.46
CA LEU A 117 5.60 4.20 -2.61
C LEU A 117 6.10 4.85 -3.91
N PHE A 118 7.41 4.74 -4.21
CA PHE A 118 7.96 5.28 -5.45
C PHE A 118 7.27 4.66 -6.68
N LYS A 119 7.11 3.33 -6.74
CA LYS A 119 6.40 2.61 -7.81
C LYS A 119 4.97 3.10 -8.06
N THR A 120 4.27 3.60 -7.04
CA THR A 120 2.95 4.21 -7.22
C THR A 120 3.04 5.46 -8.10
N LEU A 121 4.06 6.29 -7.88
CA LEU A 121 4.28 7.55 -8.60
C LEU A 121 4.98 7.32 -9.96
N GLU A 122 6.08 6.57 -10.01
CA GLU A 122 6.90 6.41 -11.22
C GLU A 122 7.70 5.08 -11.20
N ASN A 123 8.20 4.64 -12.36
CA ASN A 123 9.03 3.44 -12.45
C ASN A 123 10.37 3.61 -11.70
N LEU A 124 10.83 2.59 -10.95
CA LEU A 124 12.14 2.63 -10.24
C LEU A 124 13.31 2.94 -11.18
N GLY A 125 13.26 2.51 -12.44
CA GLY A 125 14.30 2.79 -13.45
C GLY A 125 14.46 4.28 -13.78
N THR A 126 13.54 5.15 -13.37
CA THR A 126 13.69 6.60 -13.42
C THR A 126 14.65 7.12 -12.34
N GLY A 127 14.80 6.41 -11.22
CA GLY A 127 15.73 6.72 -10.12
C GLY A 127 15.36 7.94 -9.27
N VAL A 128 15.12 9.08 -9.92
CA VAL A 128 14.90 10.38 -9.28
C VAL A 128 13.67 11.06 -9.89
N ILE A 129 12.77 11.56 -9.04
CA ILE A 129 11.69 12.48 -9.43
C ILE A 129 11.77 13.78 -8.64
N TYR A 130 11.09 14.82 -9.11
CA TYR A 130 10.86 16.07 -8.38
C TYR A 130 9.37 16.21 -8.14
N ALA A 131 8.96 16.31 -6.88
CA ALA A 131 7.57 16.16 -6.46
C ALA A 131 7.22 17.12 -5.32
N ASP A 132 5.92 17.39 -5.17
CA ASP A 132 5.36 18.17 -4.06
C ASP A 132 4.91 17.24 -2.94
N TRP A 133 5.00 17.68 -1.69
CA TRP A 133 4.43 16.94 -0.55
C TRP A 133 3.94 17.85 0.56
N GLU A 134 2.90 17.39 1.25
CA GLU A 134 2.31 18.05 2.41
C GLU A 134 2.10 17.04 3.55
N TYR A 135 2.12 17.50 4.80
CA TYR A 135 1.71 16.67 5.93
C TYR A 135 0.21 16.31 5.83
N THR A 136 -0.13 15.06 6.16
CA THR A 136 -1.51 14.58 6.13
C THR A 136 -1.79 13.63 7.29
N ASP A 137 -3.06 13.33 7.51
CA ASP A 137 -3.50 12.42 8.56
C ASP A 137 -3.14 10.96 8.21
N CYS A 138 -2.61 10.21 9.19
CA CYS A 138 -2.14 8.84 8.98
C CYS A 138 -3.24 7.80 8.74
N SER A 139 -4.51 8.12 8.96
CA SER A 139 -5.63 7.31 8.43
C SER A 139 -5.64 7.25 6.90
N ASN A 140 -4.80 8.03 6.22
CA ASN A 140 -4.58 7.98 4.77
C ASN A 140 -3.35 7.16 4.34
N LEU A 141 -2.55 6.60 5.26
CA LEU A 141 -1.33 5.84 4.93
C LEU A 141 -1.61 4.73 3.89
N GLY A 142 -0.78 4.65 2.85
CA GLY A 142 -0.94 3.70 1.75
C GLY A 142 -2.10 3.97 0.79
N LYS A 143 -2.95 4.99 1.05
CA LYS A 143 -3.90 5.46 0.03
C LYS A 143 -3.13 6.18 -1.09
N SER A 144 -3.64 5.99 -2.30
CA SER A 144 -3.12 6.62 -3.51
C SER A 144 -4.27 6.98 -4.45
N GLY A 145 -4.00 7.83 -5.42
CA GLY A 145 -4.96 8.18 -6.46
C GLY A 145 -4.33 8.77 -7.72
N SER A 146 -5.17 9.00 -8.72
CA SER A 146 -4.81 9.75 -9.92
C SER A 146 -5.94 10.71 -10.26
N GLY A 147 -5.62 11.99 -10.42
CA GLY A 147 -6.59 13.07 -10.59
C GLY A 147 -5.92 14.43 -10.81
N SER A 148 -6.57 15.28 -11.60
CA SER A 148 -6.02 16.56 -12.07
C SER A 148 -6.16 17.68 -11.03
N GLY A 149 -5.30 17.67 -10.01
CA GLY A 149 -5.16 18.77 -9.04
C GLY A 149 -6.33 18.90 -8.03
N PRO A 150 -6.26 19.90 -7.14
CA PRO A 150 -7.25 20.07 -6.08
C PRO A 150 -8.46 20.90 -6.55
N ASN A 151 -9.62 20.25 -6.69
CA ASN A 151 -10.90 20.91 -6.47
C ASN A 151 -11.52 20.36 -5.18
N SER A 152 -11.42 21.14 -4.11
CA SER A 152 -11.90 20.76 -2.78
C SER A 152 -13.42 20.89 -2.69
N ASN A 153 -14.15 19.78 -2.66
CA ASN A 153 -15.53 19.79 -2.18
C ASN A 153 -15.93 18.45 -1.56
N THR A 154 -16.02 18.41 -0.22
CA THR A 154 -16.59 17.30 0.54
C THR A 154 -18.12 17.39 0.53
N GLY A 155 -18.79 16.50 -0.19
CA GLY A 155 -20.25 16.40 -0.22
C GLY A 155 -20.75 15.03 0.21
N SER A 156 -21.14 14.88 1.47
CA SER A 156 -21.87 13.69 1.94
C SER A 156 -23.28 13.70 1.35
N GLY A 157 -23.59 12.74 0.47
CA GLY A 157 -24.89 12.64 -0.20
C GLY A 157 -25.41 11.21 -0.29
N SER A 158 -26.28 10.83 0.64
CA SER A 158 -27.06 9.60 0.53
C SER A 158 -28.13 9.75 -0.57
N GLY A 159 -28.14 8.86 -1.56
CA GLY A 159 -29.08 8.94 -2.68
C GLY A 159 -29.31 7.59 -3.37
N SER A 160 -30.35 6.88 -2.95
CA SER A 160 -30.83 5.69 -3.66
C SER A 160 -31.58 6.09 -4.94
N GLY A 161 -31.21 5.52 -6.09
CA GLY A 161 -31.91 5.71 -7.36
C GLY A 161 -31.69 4.50 -8.28
N SER A 162 -32.75 3.76 -8.58
CA SER A 162 -32.68 2.52 -9.37
C SER A 162 -33.06 2.76 -10.84
N GLY A 163 -32.47 2.02 -11.77
CA GLY A 163 -32.65 2.22 -13.21
C GLY A 163 -32.10 1.09 -14.09
N SER A 164 -32.75 -0.08 -14.10
CA SER A 164 -32.56 -1.16 -15.09
C SER A 164 -33.01 -0.71 -16.50
N SER A 165 -32.68 -1.35 -17.64
CA SER A 165 -32.06 -2.66 -17.99
C SER A 165 -31.55 -2.57 -19.46
N LYS A 166 -30.50 -3.27 -19.95
CA LYS A 166 -30.36 -4.73 -20.30
C LYS A 166 -31.42 -5.22 -21.32
N PRO A 167 -31.06 -5.82 -22.49
CA PRO A 167 -30.57 -7.23 -22.67
C PRO A 167 -29.51 -7.38 -23.82
N THR A 168 -29.09 -8.51 -24.43
CA THR A 168 -29.35 -9.99 -24.43
C THR A 168 -28.14 -10.67 -25.18
N THR A 169 -27.56 -11.85 -24.88
CA THR A 169 -27.62 -12.71 -23.66
C THR A 169 -26.35 -13.55 -23.34
N PRO A 170 -25.94 -14.65 -24.05
CA PRO A 170 -25.40 -15.80 -23.28
C PRO A 170 -24.14 -16.56 -23.80
N SER A 171 -23.25 -16.95 -22.88
CA SER A 171 -22.76 -18.34 -22.71
C SER A 171 -22.11 -18.53 -21.31
N ASN A 172 -21.75 -19.76 -20.95
CA ASN A 172 -21.31 -20.19 -19.60
C ASN A 172 -19.79 -20.14 -19.35
N SER A 173 -19.41 -20.12 -18.06
CA SER A 173 -18.29 -20.81 -17.36
C SER A 173 -17.00 -21.21 -18.14
N SER A 174 -15.77 -20.99 -17.66
CA SER A 174 -15.26 -20.60 -16.32
C SER A 174 -13.81 -20.07 -16.36
N ASN A 175 -13.33 -19.56 -15.21
CA ASN A 175 -11.93 -19.37 -14.76
C ASN A 175 -11.16 -18.07 -15.12
N ASP A 176 -10.97 -17.28 -14.05
CA ASP A 176 -9.76 -16.55 -13.62
C ASP A 176 -9.00 -15.65 -14.61
N GLY A 177 -9.57 -14.46 -14.84
CA GLY A 177 -8.90 -13.29 -15.43
C GLY A 177 -9.04 -12.04 -14.55
N LEU A 178 -9.04 -12.18 -13.22
CA LEU A 178 -9.25 -11.07 -12.29
C LEU A 178 -7.98 -10.22 -12.09
N PRO A 179 -8.07 -8.88 -12.06
CA PRO A 179 -6.91 -8.01 -11.90
C PRO A 179 -6.29 -8.13 -10.51
N THR A 180 -5.00 -7.82 -10.40
CA THR A 180 -4.27 -7.75 -9.13
C THR A 180 -4.56 -6.44 -8.40
N SER A 181 -4.76 -6.50 -7.09
CA SER A 181 -5.16 -5.35 -6.25
C SER A 181 -4.45 -5.35 -4.89
N TYR A 182 -4.24 -4.16 -4.33
CA TYR A 182 -3.71 -3.94 -2.98
C TYR A 182 -4.79 -3.45 -2.00
N GLY A 183 -6.04 -3.26 -2.45
CA GLY A 183 -7.10 -2.63 -1.66
C GLY A 183 -8.38 -3.46 -1.56
N LYS A 184 -9.10 -3.61 -2.67
CA LYS A 184 -10.34 -4.41 -2.76
C LYS A 184 -10.09 -5.75 -3.46
N CYS A 185 -10.80 -6.79 -3.03
CA CYS A 185 -10.73 -8.14 -3.60
C CYS A 185 -12.07 -8.87 -3.51
N GLY A 186 -12.18 -9.99 -4.22
CA GLY A 186 -13.38 -10.82 -4.24
C GLY A 186 -13.81 -11.19 -5.66
N LYS A 187 -14.80 -12.09 -5.74
CA LYS A 187 -15.37 -12.58 -6.99
C LYS A 187 -15.90 -11.42 -7.86
N GLY A 188 -15.37 -11.29 -9.07
CA GLY A 188 -15.74 -10.21 -10.00
C GLY A 188 -15.10 -8.85 -9.69
N ILE A 189 -14.23 -8.75 -8.68
CA ILE A 189 -13.52 -7.53 -8.31
C ILE A 189 -12.04 -7.65 -8.67
N ALA A 190 -11.29 -8.45 -7.91
CA ALA A 190 -9.84 -8.57 -8.03
C ALA A 190 -9.29 -9.73 -7.18
N ARG A 191 -8.08 -10.19 -7.53
CA ARG A 191 -7.21 -10.97 -6.64
C ARG A 191 -6.31 -9.99 -5.87
N CYS A 192 -5.98 -10.29 -4.62
CA CYS A 192 -4.94 -9.57 -3.90
C CYS A 192 -3.56 -9.83 -4.50
N ALA A 193 -2.65 -8.87 -4.33
CA ALA A 193 -1.24 -9.02 -4.66
C ALA A 193 -0.58 -10.17 -3.88
N PRO A 194 0.52 -10.76 -4.39
CA PRO A 194 1.28 -11.78 -3.67
C PRO A 194 1.66 -11.32 -2.25
N GLY A 195 1.59 -12.24 -1.29
CA GLY A 195 1.76 -11.97 0.14
C GLY A 195 0.55 -11.34 0.85
N LEU A 196 -0.53 -10.98 0.14
CA LEU A 196 -1.74 -10.38 0.74
C LEU A 196 -2.94 -11.33 0.77
N CYS A 197 -3.60 -11.32 1.91
CA CYS A 197 -4.81 -12.08 2.22
C CYS A 197 -6.06 -11.28 1.83
N CYS A 198 -7.09 -11.94 1.29
CA CYS A 198 -8.37 -11.30 1.02
C CYS A 198 -9.34 -11.56 2.17
N SER A 199 -9.63 -10.55 2.98
CA SER A 199 -10.53 -10.68 4.14
C SER A 199 -11.95 -11.11 3.75
N GLN A 200 -12.73 -11.63 4.71
CA GLN A 200 -14.17 -11.88 4.54
C GLN A 200 -14.96 -10.65 4.10
N TYR A 201 -14.43 -9.44 4.29
CA TYR A 201 -15.03 -8.17 3.92
C TYR A 201 -14.59 -7.65 2.52
N GLY A 202 -13.83 -8.47 1.78
CA GLY A 202 -13.38 -8.16 0.42
C GLY A 202 -12.30 -7.07 0.36
N TYR A 203 -11.36 -7.07 1.32
CA TYR A 203 -10.19 -6.18 1.32
C TYR A 203 -8.88 -6.97 1.39
N CYS A 204 -7.81 -6.40 0.84
CA CYS A 204 -6.46 -6.98 0.89
C CYS A 204 -5.68 -6.49 2.12
N GLY A 205 -4.92 -7.38 2.76
CA GLY A 205 -4.04 -7.05 3.89
C GLY A 205 -3.26 -8.28 4.40
N SER A 206 -2.34 -8.07 5.35
CA SER A 206 -1.39 -9.10 5.83
C SER A 206 -1.54 -9.46 7.32
N THR A 207 -2.37 -8.74 8.08
CA THR A 207 -2.66 -9.03 9.49
C THR A 207 -3.66 -10.17 9.65
N SER A 208 -3.80 -10.69 10.88
CA SER A 208 -4.78 -11.69 11.30
C SER A 208 -6.17 -11.46 10.71
N ASP A 209 -6.63 -10.21 10.76
CA ASP A 209 -8.00 -9.81 10.45
C ASP A 209 -8.33 -9.94 8.95
N TYR A 210 -7.29 -10.04 8.12
CA TYR A 210 -7.39 -10.30 6.67
C TYR A 210 -7.08 -11.75 6.33
N CYS A 211 -6.21 -12.40 7.11
CA CYS A 211 -5.62 -13.69 6.78
C CYS A 211 -6.31 -14.90 7.40
N ASP A 212 -6.93 -14.73 8.56
CA ASP A 212 -7.36 -15.84 9.40
C ASP A 212 -8.83 -16.22 9.08
N LYS A 213 -9.71 -16.23 10.08
CA LYS A 213 -11.08 -16.74 9.95
C LYS A 213 -11.90 -15.94 8.93
N GLY A 214 -12.27 -16.61 7.84
CA GLY A 214 -13.11 -16.07 6.77
C GLY A 214 -12.34 -15.49 5.57
N CYS A 215 -11.01 -15.58 5.56
CA CYS A 215 -10.23 -15.17 4.38
C CYS A 215 -10.62 -15.97 3.12
N GLN A 216 -10.78 -15.25 2.01
CA GLN A 216 -11.22 -15.76 0.71
C GLN A 216 -10.02 -16.24 -0.12
N SER A 217 -9.68 -17.52 0.00
CA SER A 217 -8.47 -18.10 -0.61
C SER A 217 -8.44 -18.17 -2.14
N GLU A 218 -9.58 -17.99 -2.80
CA GLU A 218 -9.64 -17.76 -4.25
C GLU A 218 -9.01 -16.41 -4.65
N PHE A 219 -9.02 -15.44 -3.74
CA PHE A 219 -8.63 -14.05 -3.99
C PHE A 219 -7.49 -13.54 -3.11
N GLY A 220 -6.84 -14.35 -2.27
CA GLY A 220 -5.67 -13.96 -1.47
C GLY A 220 -5.03 -15.10 -0.64
N GLU A 221 -3.89 -14.83 -0.03
CA GLU A 221 -2.99 -15.82 0.62
C GLU A 221 -3.31 -16.10 2.10
N CYS A 222 -4.44 -16.72 2.37
CA CYS A 222 -4.98 -16.93 3.74
C CYS A 222 -4.10 -17.77 4.69
N LYS A 223 -3.89 -17.27 5.92
CA LYS A 223 -3.27 -18.00 7.04
C LYS A 223 -4.28 -18.98 7.63
N GLY A 224 -4.18 -20.23 7.20
CA GLY A 224 -5.15 -21.29 7.52
C GLY A 224 -5.23 -22.33 6.41
N ALA A 225 -4.97 -21.92 5.17
CA ALA A 225 -4.25 -22.81 4.28
C ALA A 225 -2.82 -22.93 4.82
N MET A 226 -2.34 -24.13 5.12
CA MET A 226 -0.93 -24.32 5.45
C MET A 226 -0.11 -24.03 4.20
N ALA A 227 0.61 -22.91 4.20
CA ALA A 227 1.50 -22.48 3.13
C ALA A 227 2.80 -23.28 3.21
N ILE A 228 2.83 -24.40 2.49
CA ILE A 228 3.92 -25.37 2.54
C ILE A 228 5.21 -24.76 1.98
N GLY A 229 6.27 -24.75 2.79
CA GLY A 229 7.59 -24.23 2.40
C GLY A 229 8.31 -25.08 1.34
N GLN A 230 9.45 -24.59 0.86
CA GLN A 230 10.28 -25.27 -0.13
C GLN A 230 10.73 -26.64 0.39
N GLY A 231 10.64 -27.67 -0.46
CA GLY A 231 10.88 -29.07 -0.09
C GLY A 231 9.73 -29.75 0.66
N GLY A 232 8.62 -29.06 0.95
CA GLY A 232 7.43 -29.65 1.56
C GLY A 232 6.44 -30.27 0.56
N ARG A 233 5.47 -31.05 1.07
CA ARG A 233 4.43 -31.72 0.26
C ARG A 233 3.20 -30.85 0.01
N CYS A 234 2.68 -30.85 -1.21
CA CYS A 234 1.48 -30.13 -1.63
C CYS A 234 0.54 -31.00 -2.46
N GLY A 235 -0.66 -30.49 -2.72
CA GLY A 235 -1.69 -31.15 -3.51
C GLY A 235 -3.00 -31.31 -2.75
N GLU A 236 -3.91 -32.08 -3.35
CA GLU A 236 -5.20 -32.40 -2.75
C GLU A 236 -5.05 -33.14 -1.42
N GLY A 237 -5.83 -32.75 -0.41
CA GLY A 237 -5.71 -33.27 0.96
C GLY A 237 -4.49 -32.80 1.76
N ILE A 238 -3.49 -32.16 1.15
CA ILE A 238 -2.26 -31.74 1.84
C ILE A 238 -2.20 -30.21 2.03
N GLY A 239 -2.33 -29.42 0.96
CA GLY A 239 -2.22 -27.96 1.04
C GLY A 239 -1.63 -27.30 -0.21
N ARG A 240 -1.47 -25.97 -0.12
CA ARG A 240 -0.83 -25.14 -1.15
C ARG A 240 0.62 -24.84 -0.74
N CYS A 241 1.50 -24.65 -1.72
CA CYS A 241 2.83 -24.10 -1.47
C CYS A 241 2.78 -22.63 -1.05
N ALA A 242 3.81 -22.18 -0.34
CA ALA A 242 4.03 -20.78 -0.03
C ALA A 242 4.22 -19.92 -1.29
N SER A 243 4.05 -18.60 -1.15
CA SER A 243 4.17 -17.67 -2.28
C SER A 243 5.55 -17.74 -2.93
N GLY A 244 5.60 -17.61 -4.26
CA GLY A 244 6.81 -17.82 -5.06
C GLY A 244 7.19 -19.29 -5.31
N LEU A 245 6.43 -20.27 -4.80
CA LEU A 245 6.69 -21.70 -5.02
C LEU A 245 5.61 -22.37 -5.90
N CYS A 246 6.07 -23.37 -6.65
CA CYS A 246 5.29 -24.18 -7.56
C CYS A 246 5.01 -25.55 -6.95
N CYS A 247 3.78 -26.06 -7.13
CA CYS A 247 3.42 -27.41 -6.69
C CYS A 247 3.59 -28.37 -7.87
N SER A 248 4.66 -29.17 -7.88
CA SER A 248 4.96 -30.04 -9.02
C SER A 248 3.92 -31.15 -9.21
N LYS A 249 3.95 -31.82 -10.37
CA LYS A 249 3.14 -33.02 -10.67
C LYS A 249 3.32 -34.18 -9.67
N TYR A 250 4.36 -34.12 -8.84
CA TYR A 250 4.66 -35.11 -7.80
C TYR A 250 4.21 -34.66 -6.39
N GLY A 251 3.58 -33.48 -6.27
CA GLY A 251 3.09 -32.94 -5.00
C GLY A 251 4.20 -32.45 -4.08
N TRP A 252 5.18 -31.71 -4.63
CA TRP A 252 6.27 -31.07 -3.89
C TRP A 252 6.39 -29.58 -4.23
N CYS A 253 6.73 -28.77 -3.24
CA CYS A 253 6.89 -27.31 -3.34
C CYS A 253 8.32 -26.90 -3.65
N ASP A 254 8.53 -26.26 -4.80
CA ASP A 254 9.83 -25.72 -5.20
C ASP A 254 9.68 -24.64 -6.28
N ASN A 255 10.72 -23.85 -6.56
CA ASN A 255 10.70 -22.79 -7.57
C ASN A 255 11.50 -23.13 -8.86
N THR A 256 12.08 -24.33 -8.95
CA THR A 256 12.80 -24.75 -10.17
C THR A 256 11.86 -24.98 -11.36
N ALA A 257 12.36 -24.73 -12.58
CA ALA A 257 11.58 -24.88 -13.81
C ALA A 257 10.99 -26.30 -14.01
N SER A 258 11.64 -27.33 -13.47
CA SER A 258 11.14 -28.71 -13.48
C SER A 258 9.94 -28.95 -12.55
N HIS A 259 9.77 -28.13 -11.50
CA HIS A 259 8.59 -28.15 -10.63
C HIS A 259 7.48 -27.22 -11.13
N CYS A 260 7.84 -26.08 -11.73
CA CYS A 260 6.89 -25.09 -12.24
C CYS A 260 6.30 -25.41 -13.62
N GLY A 261 7.00 -26.21 -14.44
CA GLY A 261 6.61 -26.53 -15.81
C GLY A 261 5.56 -27.65 -15.95
N ALA A 262 5.67 -28.41 -17.04
CA ALA A 262 4.67 -29.39 -17.49
C ALA A 262 4.17 -30.37 -16.40
N GLY A 263 2.90 -30.20 -16.03
CA GLY A 263 2.20 -30.99 -15.00
C GLY A 263 2.11 -30.32 -13.62
N CYS A 264 2.64 -29.11 -13.45
CA CYS A 264 2.47 -28.32 -12.24
C CYS A 264 0.97 -28.12 -11.88
N GLN A 265 0.66 -28.20 -10.58
CA GLN A 265 -0.69 -28.17 -10.04
C GLN A 265 -1.08 -26.74 -9.61
N SER A 266 -1.67 -25.95 -10.53
CA SER A 266 -2.00 -24.53 -10.31
C SER A 266 -3.01 -24.26 -9.18
N LYS A 267 -3.84 -25.25 -8.82
CA LYS A 267 -4.72 -25.24 -7.63
C LYS A 267 -3.92 -25.21 -6.32
N TYR A 268 -2.64 -25.62 -6.34
CA TYR A 268 -1.79 -25.82 -5.16
C TYR A 268 -0.44 -25.08 -5.20
N GLY A 269 -0.08 -24.39 -6.28
CA GLY A 269 1.11 -23.53 -6.36
C GLY A 269 1.08 -22.62 -7.58
N ILE A 270 2.12 -21.82 -7.78
CA ILE A 270 2.34 -21.08 -9.03
C ILE A 270 2.79 -22.07 -10.12
N CYS A 271 2.43 -21.85 -11.39
CA CYS A 271 2.87 -22.69 -12.50
C CYS A 271 3.24 -21.84 -13.73
N ASN A 272 4.25 -22.28 -14.46
CA ASN A 272 4.73 -21.67 -15.69
C ASN A 272 4.30 -22.60 -16.85
N ASN A 273 3.34 -22.14 -17.65
CA ASN A 273 2.86 -22.85 -18.85
C ASN A 273 3.88 -22.75 -20.00
#